data_AF-A0A351YXI6-F1
#
_entry.id   AF-A0A351YXI6-F1
#
_cell.length_a   1.000
_cell.length_b   1.000
_cell.length_c   1.000
_cell.angle_alpha   90.00
_cell.angle_beta   90.00
_cell.angle_gamma   90.00
#
_symmetry.space_group_name_H-M   'P 1'
#
loop_
_entity.id
_entity.type
_entity.pdbx_description
1 polymer ?
#
loop_
_entity_poly.entity_id
_entity_poly.type
_entity_poly.pdbx_seq_one_letter_code
_entity_poly.pdbx_strand_id
1 'polypeptide(L)'
;MYHYAANCPVRYIDPDGKVAIVDDFLLSFVGNAFGTRNDGVLAGTISNFVNSWKMTLHSIVHPIQTILSLPQELLGLLFGYAFIELFQGEVSFFGGFKYVSTPANFMNGSAITLGSIGIGDDNINYATLMHEKGHYLQSLILGPLYIFVIGIPSIIHASVHYKKCKNKDYYHFWTEAWANRLRDKYLLETEQ
;
A
#
# COMPACT_ATOMS: atom_id res chain seq x y z
N MET A 1 43.04 21.96 -5.59
CA MET A 1 42.82 20.58 -6.09
C MET A 1 41.39 20.52 -6.61
N TYR A 2 41.20 20.80 -7.90
CA TYR A 2 39.89 20.71 -8.55
C TYR A 2 39.68 19.25 -8.95
N HIS A 3 38.71 18.59 -8.34
CA HIS A 3 38.24 17.29 -8.81
C HIS A 3 36.87 17.46 -9.45
N TYR A 4 36.93 17.37 -10.78
CA TYR A 4 35.92 16.91 -11.70
C TYR A 4 35.06 15.79 -11.07
N ALA A 5 33.80 16.09 -10.78
CA ALA A 5 32.73 15.11 -10.70
C ALA A 5 31.70 15.46 -11.77
N ALA A 6 32.12 15.36 -13.03
CA ALA A 6 31.20 15.21 -14.14
C ALA A 6 30.78 13.74 -14.18
N ASN A 7 29.60 13.42 -13.63
CA ASN A 7 28.66 12.49 -14.27
C ASN A 7 27.28 12.51 -13.58
N CYS A 8 26.44 13.40 -14.08
CA CYS A 8 24.97 13.33 -14.20
C CYS A 8 24.12 12.82 -13.02
N PRO A 9 23.21 13.65 -12.52
CA PRO A 9 21.80 13.33 -12.53
C PRO A 9 21.23 13.92 -13.82
N VAL A 10 20.74 13.09 -14.74
CA VAL A 10 19.80 13.57 -15.74
C VAL A 10 18.64 14.13 -14.94
N ARG A 11 18.56 15.46 -14.83
CA ARG A 11 17.42 16.16 -14.25
C ARG A 11 16.27 15.95 -15.23
N TYR A 12 15.57 14.84 -15.11
CA TYR A 12 14.24 14.64 -15.67
C TYR A 12 13.28 15.53 -14.85
N ILE A 13 13.41 16.83 -15.04
CA ILE A 13 12.41 17.79 -14.59
C ILE A 13 11.46 17.90 -15.77
N ASP A 14 10.28 17.29 -15.64
CA ASP A 14 9.17 17.47 -16.58
C ASP A 14 8.61 18.88 -16.40
N PRO A 15 8.93 19.85 -17.28
CA PRO A 15 8.58 21.25 -17.06
C PRO A 15 7.07 21.51 -17.20
N ASP A 16 6.37 20.60 -17.88
CA ASP A 16 4.98 20.76 -18.28
C ASP A 16 4.03 19.79 -17.55
N GLY A 17 4.55 18.85 -16.77
CA GLY A 17 3.76 17.76 -16.16
C GLY A 17 3.20 16.76 -17.19
N LYS A 18 3.65 16.83 -18.45
CA LYS A 18 3.15 16.00 -19.55
C LYS A 18 3.57 14.54 -19.41
N VAL A 19 4.77 14.28 -18.91
CA VAL A 19 5.29 12.92 -18.72
C VAL A 19 4.47 12.19 -17.68
N ALA A 20 4.10 12.87 -16.59
CA ALA A 20 3.27 12.34 -15.51
C ALA A 20 1.78 12.15 -15.86
N ILE A 21 1.36 12.56 -17.06
CA ILE A 21 0.00 12.31 -17.57
C ILE A 21 0.06 11.27 -18.70
N VAL A 22 1.18 11.18 -19.42
CA VAL A 22 1.36 10.25 -20.54
C VAL A 22 1.49 8.80 -20.05
N ASP A 23 2.17 8.56 -18.94
CA ASP A 23 2.23 7.24 -18.29
C ASP A 23 0.85 6.83 -17.75
N ASP A 24 0.16 7.71 -17.02
CA ASP A 24 -1.20 7.47 -16.50
C ASP A 24 -2.21 7.20 -17.62
N PHE A 25 -2.05 7.87 -18.77
CA PHE A 25 -2.83 7.62 -19.98
C PHE A 25 -2.51 6.27 -20.60
N LEU A 26 -1.23 5.95 -20.77
CA LEU A 26 -0.81 4.68 -21.36
C LEU A 26 -1.29 3.50 -20.51
N LEU A 27 -1.14 3.57 -19.18
CA LEU A 27 -1.54 2.51 -18.25
C LEU A 27 -3.06 2.39 -18.14
N SER A 28 -3.79 3.51 -18.15
CA SER A 28 -5.26 3.51 -18.24
C SER A 28 -5.74 2.86 -19.55
N PHE A 29 -5.11 3.18 -20.68
CA PHE A 29 -5.42 2.58 -21.98
C PHE A 29 -5.13 1.08 -22.01
N VAL A 30 -3.95 0.67 -21.52
CA VAL A 30 -3.56 -0.74 -21.41
C VAL A 30 -4.54 -1.49 -20.52
N GLY A 31 -4.87 -0.96 -19.34
CA GLY A 31 -5.80 -1.61 -18.42
C GLY A 31 -7.20 -1.80 -19.01
N ASN A 32 -7.69 -0.81 -19.77
CA ASN A 32 -8.92 -0.93 -20.55
C ASN A 32 -8.82 -2.01 -21.65
N ALA A 33 -7.72 -2.03 -22.39
CA ALA A 33 -7.50 -2.99 -23.48
C ALA A 33 -7.41 -4.45 -22.98
N PHE A 34 -6.88 -4.66 -21.78
CA PHE A 34 -6.77 -5.98 -21.14
C PHE A 34 -7.93 -6.32 -20.19
N GLY A 35 -8.93 -5.43 -20.07
CA GLY A 35 -10.09 -5.65 -19.20
C GLY A 35 -9.77 -5.68 -17.70
N THR A 36 -8.61 -5.17 -17.30
CA THR A 36 -8.28 -4.96 -15.87
C THR A 36 -8.91 -3.67 -15.34
N ARG A 37 -9.40 -2.82 -16.26
CA ARG A 37 -10.14 -1.59 -15.96
C ARG A 37 -11.46 -1.51 -16.74
N ASN A 38 -12.46 -0.88 -16.12
CA ASN A 38 -13.79 -0.69 -16.71
C ASN A 38 -14.21 0.80 -16.78
N ASP A 39 -13.32 1.72 -16.41
CA ASP A 39 -13.53 3.16 -16.48
C ASP A 39 -13.03 3.74 -17.82
N GLY A 40 -13.65 4.82 -18.29
CA GLY A 40 -13.22 5.45 -19.54
C GLY A 40 -11.78 5.95 -19.47
N VAL A 41 -10.99 5.77 -20.52
CA VAL A 41 -9.53 6.03 -20.52
C VAL A 41 -9.15 7.38 -19.92
N LEU A 42 -9.86 8.47 -20.28
CA LEU A 42 -9.60 9.81 -19.74
C LEU A 42 -9.93 9.91 -18.24
N ALA A 43 -11.04 9.32 -17.80
CA ALA A 43 -11.40 9.28 -16.38
C ALA A 43 -10.37 8.45 -15.59
N GLY A 44 -9.91 7.34 -16.17
CA GLY A 44 -8.84 6.52 -15.61
C GLY A 44 -7.51 7.25 -15.51
N THR A 45 -7.10 8.02 -16.52
CA THR A 45 -5.90 8.87 -16.46
C THR A 45 -5.97 9.86 -15.30
N ILE A 46 -7.10 10.56 -15.14
CA ILE A 46 -7.26 11.52 -14.06
C ILE A 46 -7.29 10.82 -12.70
N SER A 47 -7.97 9.67 -12.60
CA SER A 47 -8.02 8.88 -11.37
C SER A 47 -6.63 8.40 -10.95
N ASN A 48 -5.88 7.86 -11.91
CA ASN A 48 -4.50 7.42 -11.73
C ASN A 48 -3.62 8.55 -11.20
N PHE A 49 -3.63 9.70 -11.88
CA PHE A 49 -2.90 10.90 -11.46
C PHE A 49 -3.27 11.31 -10.03
N VAL A 50 -4.55 11.46 -9.72
CA VAL A 50 -4.98 11.91 -8.39
C VAL A 50 -4.55 10.93 -7.31
N ASN A 51 -4.72 9.62 -7.54
CA ASN A 51 -4.42 8.60 -6.54
C ASN A 51 -2.92 8.35 -6.38
N SER A 52 -2.14 8.36 -7.45
CA SER A 52 -0.68 8.24 -7.39
C SER A 52 -0.04 9.41 -6.65
N TRP A 53 -0.56 10.63 -6.85
CA TRP A 53 -0.14 11.82 -6.11
C TRP A 53 -0.54 11.77 -4.63
N LYS A 54 -1.78 11.36 -4.30
CA LYS A 54 -2.19 11.13 -2.90
C LYS A 54 -1.23 10.18 -2.19
N MET A 55 -0.86 9.08 -2.85
CA MET A 55 0.02 8.08 -2.28
C MET A 55 1.42 8.63 -2.03
N THR A 56 2.00 9.32 -3.03
CA THR A 56 3.38 9.84 -2.99
C THR A 56 3.51 11.01 -2.03
N LEU A 57 2.56 11.96 -2.04
CA LEU A 57 2.58 13.15 -1.18
C LEU A 57 2.58 12.79 0.30
N HIS A 58 1.80 11.78 0.70
CA HIS A 58 1.77 11.34 2.10
C HIS A 58 3.15 10.91 2.61
N SER A 59 3.91 10.15 1.82
CA SER A 59 5.24 9.67 2.20
C SER A 59 6.25 10.81 2.27
N ILE A 60 6.07 11.86 1.46
CA ILE A 60 6.87 13.10 1.50
C ILE A 60 6.59 13.91 2.76
N VAL A 61 5.31 14.08 3.13
CA VAL A 61 4.93 14.91 4.31
C VAL A 61 5.12 14.19 5.64
N HIS A 62 5.30 12.87 5.66
CA HIS A 62 5.63 12.07 6.85
C HIS A 62 7.02 11.42 6.77
N PRO A 63 8.11 12.22 6.66
CA PRO A 63 9.44 11.69 6.37
C PRO A 63 9.99 10.79 7.47
N ILE A 64 9.67 11.04 8.74
CA ILE A 64 10.13 10.22 9.87
C ILE A 64 9.59 8.79 9.76
N GLN A 65 8.29 8.66 9.49
CA GLN A 65 7.62 7.37 9.28
C GLN A 65 8.19 6.65 8.05
N THR A 66 8.35 7.37 6.94
CA THR A 66 8.92 6.84 5.70
C THR A 66 10.33 6.31 5.90
N ILE A 67 11.19 7.04 6.60
CA ILE A 67 12.58 6.63 6.85
C ILE A 67 12.62 5.41 7.76
N LEU A 68 11.79 5.39 8.82
CA LEU A 68 11.75 4.27 9.76
C LEU A 68 11.28 2.98 9.10
N SER A 69 10.35 3.07 8.16
CA SER A 69 9.78 1.91 7.45
C SER A 69 10.30 1.76 6.01
N LEU A 70 11.45 2.34 5.67
CA LEU A 70 11.84 2.59 4.28
C LEU A 70 11.77 1.35 3.36
N PRO A 71 12.31 0.16 3.73
CA PRO A 71 12.26 -0.99 2.83
C PRO A 71 10.83 -1.42 2.47
N GLN A 72 9.94 -1.50 3.47
CA GLN A 72 8.55 -1.89 3.26
C GLN A 72 7.70 -0.76 2.68
N GLU A 73 8.02 0.50 2.95
CA GLU A 73 7.35 1.65 2.34
C GLU A 73 7.63 1.70 0.84
N LEU A 74 8.86 1.41 0.41
CA LEU A 74 9.20 1.32 -1.03
C LEU A 74 8.42 0.20 -1.74
N LEU A 75 8.29 -0.96 -1.09
CA LEU A 75 7.46 -2.04 -1.63
C LEU A 75 5.98 -1.64 -1.66
N GLY A 76 5.48 -0.99 -0.61
CA GLY A 76 4.12 -0.47 -0.56
C GLY A 76 3.85 0.55 -1.66
N LEU A 77 4.78 1.47 -1.94
CA LEU A 77 4.68 2.43 -3.04
C LEU A 77 4.69 1.74 -4.40
N LEU A 78 5.57 0.77 -4.60
CA LEU A 78 5.64 0.00 -5.85
C LEU A 78 4.34 -0.74 -6.13
N PHE A 79 3.84 -1.52 -5.16
CA PHE A 79 2.60 -2.27 -5.32
C PHE A 79 1.41 -1.32 -5.41
N GLY A 80 1.30 -0.35 -4.49
CA GLY A 80 0.21 0.62 -4.50
C GLY A 80 0.11 1.36 -5.84
N TYR A 81 1.23 1.75 -6.44
CA TYR A 81 1.25 2.39 -7.75
C TYR A 81 0.74 1.43 -8.84
N ALA A 82 1.23 0.19 -8.86
CA ALA A 82 0.73 -0.82 -9.80
C ALA A 82 -0.79 -1.05 -9.68
N PHE A 83 -1.32 -1.05 -8.44
CA PHE A 83 -2.75 -1.20 -8.17
C PHE A 83 -3.59 -0.01 -8.62
N ILE A 84 -3.11 1.21 -8.37
CA ILE A 84 -3.74 2.44 -8.86
C ILE A 84 -3.81 2.43 -10.38
N GLU A 85 -2.66 2.20 -11.03
CA GLU A 85 -2.52 2.34 -12.48
C GLU A 85 -3.23 1.25 -13.28
N LEU A 86 -3.03 -0.02 -12.90
CA LEU A 86 -3.49 -1.16 -13.71
C LEU A 86 -4.88 -1.67 -13.29
N PHE A 87 -5.31 -1.36 -12.06
CA PHE A 87 -6.46 -2.02 -11.44
C PHE A 87 -7.47 -1.04 -10.82
N GLN A 88 -7.48 0.24 -11.19
CA GLN A 88 -8.42 1.24 -10.66
C GLN A 88 -8.32 1.40 -9.12
N GLY A 89 -7.12 1.28 -8.56
CA GLY A 89 -6.92 1.46 -7.13
C GLY A 89 -7.22 2.89 -6.66
N GLU A 90 -7.98 3.04 -5.58
CA GLU A 90 -8.30 4.34 -4.97
C GLU A 90 -7.62 4.52 -3.61
N VAL A 91 -7.06 5.71 -3.37
CA VAL A 91 -6.35 6.01 -2.13
C VAL A 91 -7.22 6.75 -1.13
N SER A 92 -7.30 6.18 0.07
CA SER A 92 -7.95 6.74 1.26
C SER A 92 -6.96 6.87 2.43
N PHE A 93 -7.28 7.74 3.40
CA PHE A 93 -6.37 8.10 4.51
C PHE A 93 -7.01 7.83 5.88
N PHE A 94 -6.23 7.25 6.79
CA PHE A 94 -6.66 6.83 8.12
C PHE A 94 -5.59 7.12 9.19
N GLY A 95 -5.34 8.41 9.46
CA GLY A 95 -4.46 8.83 10.57
C GLY A 95 -3.02 8.34 10.43
N GLY A 96 -2.36 8.70 9.33
CA GLY A 96 -0.98 8.29 9.00
C GLY A 96 -0.87 6.97 8.21
N PHE A 97 -1.98 6.24 8.06
CA PHE A 97 -2.11 5.03 7.26
C PHE A 97 -2.85 5.35 5.94
N LYS A 98 -2.33 4.87 4.81
CA LYS A 98 -2.96 4.91 3.50
C LYS A 98 -3.60 3.57 3.21
N TYR A 99 -4.77 3.57 2.59
CA TYR A 99 -5.38 2.35 2.09
C TYR A 99 -5.69 2.49 0.60
N VAL A 100 -5.14 1.58 -0.21
CA VAL A 100 -5.41 1.44 -1.63
C VAL A 100 -6.52 0.41 -1.80
N SER A 101 -7.74 0.90 -2.02
CA SER A 101 -8.91 0.08 -2.29
C SER A 101 -8.88 -0.40 -3.73
N THR A 102 -8.95 -1.70 -3.92
CA THR A 102 -9.01 -2.37 -5.22
C THR A 102 -10.46 -2.78 -5.53
N PRO A 103 -10.85 -2.93 -6.80
CA PRO A 103 -12.19 -3.36 -7.16
C PRO A 103 -12.60 -4.65 -6.43
N ALA A 104 -13.87 -4.74 -6.04
CA ALA A 104 -14.39 -5.85 -5.24
C ALA A 104 -13.93 -7.24 -5.70
N ASN A 105 -13.49 -8.06 -4.73
CA ASN A 105 -13.01 -9.44 -4.89
C ASN A 105 -11.67 -9.60 -5.63
N PHE A 106 -10.95 -8.52 -5.95
CA PHE A 106 -9.64 -8.64 -6.59
C PHE A 106 -8.65 -9.40 -5.70
N MET A 107 -8.65 -9.10 -4.40
CA MET A 107 -7.82 -9.77 -3.40
C MET A 107 -8.60 -10.84 -2.62
N ASN A 108 -9.80 -11.23 -3.08
CA ASN A 108 -10.66 -12.25 -2.46
C ASN A 108 -10.88 -12.00 -0.95
N GLY A 109 -11.24 -10.77 -0.60
CA GLY A 109 -11.45 -10.32 0.79
C GLY A 109 -10.17 -10.22 1.63
N SER A 110 -8.99 -10.33 1.01
CA SER A 110 -7.70 -10.19 1.68
C SER A 110 -7.16 -8.78 1.55
N ALA A 111 -6.28 -8.41 2.47
CA ALA A 111 -5.50 -7.19 2.39
C ALA A 111 -4.05 -7.48 2.82
N ILE A 112 -3.15 -6.59 2.43
CA ILE A 112 -1.76 -6.61 2.87
C ILE A 112 -1.33 -5.22 3.30
N THR A 113 -0.46 -5.14 4.29
CA THR A 113 0.11 -3.87 4.75
C THR A 113 1.63 -3.86 4.61
N LEU A 114 2.13 -2.84 3.91
CA LEU A 114 3.54 -2.61 3.62
C LEU A 114 3.90 -1.18 4.00
N GLY A 115 4.63 -1.03 5.11
CA GLY A 115 4.93 0.29 5.65
C GLY A 115 3.64 0.96 6.09
N SER A 116 3.38 2.14 5.55
CA SER A 116 2.17 2.92 5.79
C SER A 116 1.07 2.73 4.76
N ILE A 117 1.18 1.72 3.90
CA ILE A 117 0.27 1.48 2.79
C ILE A 117 -0.37 0.12 2.97
N GLY A 118 -1.67 0.10 3.25
CA GLY A 118 -2.53 -1.06 3.10
C GLY A 118 -3.08 -1.16 1.68
N ILE A 119 -3.23 -2.37 1.17
CA ILE A 119 -3.80 -2.66 -0.15
C ILE A 119 -4.80 -3.80 0.02
N GLY A 120 -6.04 -3.63 -0.44
CA GLY A 120 -7.07 -4.66 -0.32
C GLY A 120 -8.38 -4.29 -1.00
N ASP A 121 -9.41 -5.10 -0.82
CA ASP A 121 -10.71 -4.89 -1.45
C ASP A 121 -11.43 -3.62 -0.94
N ASP A 122 -12.17 -2.97 -1.83
CA ASP A 122 -12.99 -1.77 -1.55
C ASP A 122 -14.05 -1.96 -0.45
N ASN A 123 -14.60 -3.16 -0.31
CA ASN A 123 -15.64 -3.51 0.65
C ASN A 123 -15.10 -4.06 1.98
N ILE A 124 -13.89 -3.67 2.36
CA ILE A 124 -13.29 -4.05 3.65
C ILE A 124 -14.13 -3.49 4.81
N ASN A 125 -14.48 -4.37 5.76
CA ASN A 125 -15.17 -3.92 6.96
C ASN A 125 -14.20 -3.15 7.89
N TYR A 126 -14.75 -2.31 8.76
CA TYR A 126 -13.95 -1.48 9.67
C TYR A 126 -13.00 -2.29 10.57
N ALA A 127 -13.41 -3.47 11.04
CA ALA A 127 -12.58 -4.31 11.89
C ALA A 127 -11.34 -4.86 11.15
N THR A 128 -11.49 -5.26 9.88
CA THR A 128 -10.37 -5.69 9.03
C THR A 128 -9.48 -4.51 8.64
N LEU A 129 -10.06 -3.35 8.34
CA LEU A 129 -9.26 -2.13 8.09
C LEU A 129 -8.39 -1.77 9.30
N MET A 130 -8.95 -1.86 10.50
CA MET A 130 -8.20 -1.59 11.72
C MET A 130 -7.21 -2.71 12.07
N HIS A 131 -7.43 -3.94 11.61
CA HIS A 131 -6.44 -5.01 11.64
C HIS A 131 -5.23 -4.69 10.75
N GLU A 132 -5.45 -4.22 9.52
CA GLU A 132 -4.37 -3.73 8.64
C GLU A 132 -3.61 -2.55 9.26
N LYS A 133 -4.32 -1.63 9.92
CA LYS A 133 -3.69 -0.57 10.71
C LYS A 133 -2.81 -1.14 11.83
N GLY A 134 -3.17 -2.29 12.41
CA GLY A 134 -2.34 -3.04 13.34
C GLY A 134 -1.01 -3.47 12.73
N HIS A 135 -1.01 -3.98 11.50
CA HIS A 135 0.21 -4.29 10.75
C HIS A 135 1.05 -3.05 10.44
N TYR A 136 0.43 -1.92 10.14
CA TYR A 136 1.13 -0.64 10.00
C TYR A 136 1.85 -0.23 11.29
N LEU A 137 1.20 -0.38 12.44
CA LEU A 137 1.82 -0.08 13.74
C LEU A 137 2.99 -1.04 14.03
N GLN A 138 2.89 -2.32 13.65
CA GLN A 138 4.02 -3.24 13.71
C GLN A 138 5.18 -2.77 12.84
N SER A 139 4.90 -2.22 11.65
CA SER A 139 5.92 -1.63 10.79
C SER A 139 6.62 -0.44 11.45
N LEU A 140 5.87 0.44 12.11
CA LEU A 140 6.45 1.55 12.87
C LEU A 140 7.30 1.07 14.04
N ILE A 141 6.86 0.04 14.78
CA ILE A 141 7.58 -0.47 15.96
C ILE A 141 8.89 -1.16 15.55
N LEU A 142 8.87 -1.95 14.48
CA LEU A 142 10.02 -2.77 14.07
C LEU A 142 10.92 -2.07 13.05
N GLY A 143 10.44 -1.02 12.40
CA GLY A 143 11.12 -0.37 11.30
C GLY A 143 11.54 -1.37 10.22
N PRO A 144 12.79 -1.39 9.74
CA PRO A 144 13.23 -2.30 8.68
C PRO A 144 13.07 -3.80 8.99
N LEU A 145 13.02 -4.17 10.27
CA LEU A 145 12.87 -5.57 10.68
C LEU A 145 11.46 -6.13 10.43
N TYR A 146 10.47 -5.27 10.18
CA TYR A 146 9.09 -5.66 9.93
C TYR A 146 8.96 -6.74 8.84
N ILE A 147 9.67 -6.58 7.72
CA ILE A 147 9.58 -7.53 6.60
C ILE A 147 9.96 -8.94 7.05
N PHE A 148 11.03 -9.07 7.83
CA PHE A 148 11.55 -10.38 8.24
C PHE A 148 10.77 -11.00 9.39
N VAL A 149 10.32 -10.18 10.35
CA VAL A 149 9.68 -10.66 11.58
C VAL A 149 8.17 -10.83 11.41
N ILE A 150 7.54 -10.00 10.58
CA ILE A 150 6.08 -9.92 10.42
C ILE A 150 5.66 -10.17 8.98
N GLY A 151 6.12 -9.37 8.02
CA GLY A 151 5.60 -9.38 6.64
C GLY A 151 5.73 -10.74 5.96
N ILE A 152 6.94 -11.30 5.91
CA ILE A 152 7.19 -12.62 5.30
C ILE A 152 6.44 -13.73 6.05
N PRO A 153 6.52 -13.83 7.40
CA PRO A 153 5.75 -14.84 8.14
C PRO A 153 4.23 -14.73 7.93
N SER A 154 3.65 -13.53 7.90
CA SER A 154 2.20 -13.32 7.66
C SER A 154 1.80 -13.80 6.27
N ILE A 155 2.55 -13.46 5.22
CA ILE A 155 2.25 -13.93 3.85
C ILE A 155 2.34 -15.46 3.75
N ILE A 156 3.40 -16.05 4.35
CA ILE A 156 3.55 -17.50 4.38
C ILE A 156 2.36 -18.13 5.10
N HIS A 157 1.98 -17.61 6.27
CA HIS A 157 0.84 -18.08 7.03
C HIS A 157 -0.45 -17.99 6.22
N ALA A 158 -0.77 -16.85 5.61
CA ALA A 158 -1.92 -16.67 4.73
C ALA A 158 -1.96 -17.72 3.60
N SER A 159 -0.82 -17.99 2.95
CA SER A 159 -0.76 -18.95 1.85
C SER A 159 -0.98 -20.42 2.27
N VAL A 160 -0.62 -20.79 3.50
CA VAL A 160 -0.67 -22.19 3.96
C VAL A 160 -1.79 -22.47 4.96
N HIS A 161 -2.41 -21.43 5.54
CA HIS A 161 -3.35 -21.56 6.66
C HIS A 161 -4.49 -22.52 6.34
N TYR A 162 -5.16 -22.31 5.20
CA TYR A 162 -6.27 -23.18 4.78
C TYR A 162 -5.87 -24.66 4.63
N LYS A 163 -4.62 -24.93 4.23
CA LYS A 163 -4.13 -26.30 3.99
C LYS A 163 -3.59 -26.96 5.26
N LYS A 164 -2.84 -26.23 6.09
CA LYS A 164 -2.09 -26.76 7.24
C LYS A 164 -2.78 -26.53 8.59
N CYS A 165 -3.68 -25.57 8.69
CA CYS A 165 -4.26 -25.09 9.95
C CYS A 165 -5.79 -25.13 9.94
N LYS A 166 -6.39 -26.15 9.32
CA LYS A 166 -7.85 -26.28 9.07
C LYS A 166 -8.77 -26.04 10.28
N ASN A 167 -8.29 -26.28 11.49
CA ASN A 167 -9.07 -26.18 12.73
C ASN A 167 -8.59 -25.06 13.67
N LYS A 168 -7.73 -24.16 13.19
CA LYS A 168 -7.24 -23.03 13.99
C LYS A 168 -7.76 -21.73 13.39
N ASP A 169 -8.13 -20.80 14.26
CA ASP A 169 -8.48 -19.43 13.86
C ASP A 169 -7.31 -18.77 13.12
N TYR A 170 -7.55 -18.01 12.06
CA TYR A 170 -6.49 -17.32 11.31
C TYR A 170 -5.57 -16.49 12.22
N TYR A 171 -6.14 -15.82 13.22
CA TYR A 171 -5.47 -14.95 14.17
C TYR A 171 -4.76 -15.69 15.32
N HIS A 172 -4.64 -17.02 15.27
CA HIS A 172 -3.79 -17.77 16.22
C HIS A 172 -2.30 -17.52 16.00
N PHE A 173 -1.91 -17.08 14.80
CA PHE A 173 -0.53 -16.84 14.44
C PHE A 173 -0.04 -15.51 15.03
N TRP A 174 1.19 -15.45 15.54
CA TRP A 174 1.60 -14.34 16.42
C TRP A 174 1.58 -12.97 15.73
N THR A 175 1.86 -12.93 14.42
CA THR A 175 1.84 -11.69 13.63
C THR A 175 0.43 -11.13 13.56
N GLU A 176 -0.53 -11.98 13.23
CA GLU A 176 -1.96 -11.71 13.12
C GLU A 176 -2.57 -11.36 14.50
N ALA A 177 -2.24 -12.14 15.52
CA ALA A 177 -2.69 -11.92 16.89
C ALA A 177 -2.18 -10.58 17.43
N TRP A 178 -0.93 -10.22 17.12
CA TRP A 178 -0.35 -8.95 17.56
C TRP A 178 -1.00 -7.76 16.84
N ALA A 179 -1.31 -7.88 15.54
CA ALA A 179 -2.04 -6.84 14.81
C ALA A 179 -3.42 -6.59 15.43
N ASN A 180 -4.15 -7.65 15.79
CA ASN A 180 -5.42 -7.52 16.51
C ASN A 180 -5.29 -6.87 17.89
N ARG A 181 -4.25 -7.21 18.67
CA ARG A 181 -4.03 -6.55 19.97
C ARG A 181 -3.74 -5.06 19.83
N LEU A 182 -2.99 -4.67 18.80
CA LEU A 182 -2.72 -3.26 18.51
C LEU A 182 -4.00 -2.54 18.08
N ARG A 183 -4.80 -3.16 17.21
CA ARG A 183 -6.13 -2.69 16.83
C ARG A 183 -7.00 -2.40 18.05
N ASP A 184 -7.17 -3.38 18.94
CA ASP A 184 -8.07 -3.28 20.08
C ASP A 184 -7.66 -2.14 21.02
N LYS A 185 -6.36 -1.94 21.23
CA LYS A 185 -5.85 -0.82 22.01
C LYS A 185 -6.25 0.53 21.40
N TYR A 186 -6.10 0.69 20.08
CA TYR A 186 -6.44 1.94 19.40
C TYR A 186 -7.95 2.21 19.34
N LEU A 187 -8.78 1.19 19.19
CA LEU A 187 -10.25 1.35 19.20
C LEU A 187 -10.75 1.83 20.56
N LEU A 188 -10.21 1.25 21.65
CA LEU A 188 -10.56 1.63 23.01
C LEU A 188 -10.14 3.07 23.37
N GLU A 189 -9.07 3.59 22.75
CA GLU A 189 -8.62 4.98 22.93
C GLU A 189 -9.49 6.00 22.17
N THR A 190 -10.23 5.59 21.13
CA THR A 190 -11.10 6.49 20.35
C THR A 190 -12.54 6.58 20.87
N GLU A 191 -12.93 5.69 21.79
CA GLU A 191 -14.26 5.66 22.42
C GLU A 191 -14.30 6.38 23.80
N GLN A 192 -13.18 6.96 24.25
CA GLN A 192 -13.02 7.73 25.50
C GLN A 192 -12.90 9.23 25.23
#